data_AF-A0A369YLB0-F1
#
_entry.id   AF-A0A369YLB0-F1
#
_cell.length_a   1.000
_cell.length_b   1.000
_cell.length_c   1.000
_cell.angle_alpha   90.00
_cell.angle_beta   90.00
_cell.angle_gamma   90.00
#
_symmetry.space_group_name_H-M   'P 1'
#
loop_
_entity.id
_entity.type
_entity.pdbx_description
1 polymer ?
#
loop_
_entity_poly.entity_id
_entity_poly.type
_entity_poly.pdbx_seq_one_letter_code
_entity_poly.pdbx_strand_id
1 'polypeptide(L)'
;MNINLEKMLKRVGICSVDDLRNTGEIATFIKLIEIGIDGSDQLLFRLHGAIHSQNIYSFSHEKKMALLQEANQAFYKVGLRHRFRLPKV
;
A
#
# COMPACT_ATOMS: atom_id res chain seq x y z
N MET A 1 -0.66 4.09 -14.37
CA MET A 1 -1.67 3.65 -13.40
C MET A 1 -2.83 2.98 -14.12
N ASN A 2 -3.54 2.04 -13.49
CA ASN A 2 -4.78 1.48 -14.05
C ASN A 2 -5.94 2.39 -13.60
N ILE A 3 -6.90 2.72 -14.49
CA ILE A 3 -8.08 3.57 -14.22
C ILE A 3 -8.82 3.15 -12.93
N ASN A 4 -8.84 1.85 -12.63
CA ASN A 4 -9.48 1.35 -11.41
C ASN A 4 -8.75 1.81 -10.13
N LEU A 5 -7.41 1.82 -10.14
CA LEU A 5 -6.61 2.28 -9.00
C LEU A 5 -6.80 3.79 -8.76
N GLU A 6 -6.85 4.59 -9.81
CA GLU A 6 -7.13 6.04 -9.69
C GLU A 6 -8.51 6.30 -9.08
N LYS A 7 -9.55 5.59 -9.53
CA LYS A 7 -10.89 5.69 -8.95
C LYS A 7 -10.90 5.28 -7.47
N MET A 8 -10.16 4.24 -7.10
CA MET A 8 -10.03 3.80 -5.71
C MET A 8 -9.33 4.85 -4.85
N LEU A 9 -8.22 5.41 -5.33
CA LEU A 9 -7.46 6.46 -4.64
C LEU A 9 -8.28 7.73 -4.39
N LYS A 10 -9.11 8.13 -5.36
CA LYS A 10 -10.03 9.27 -5.19
C LYS A 10 -11.02 9.07 -4.03
N ARG A 11 -11.43 7.84 -3.73
CA ARG A 11 -12.34 7.54 -2.61
C ARG A 11 -11.73 7.83 -1.24
N VAL A 12 -10.40 7.84 -1.15
CA VAL A 12 -9.65 8.15 0.09
C VAL A 12 -8.97 9.51 0.01
N GLY A 13 -9.40 10.37 -0.92
CA GLY A 13 -8.92 11.75 -1.06
C GLY A 13 -7.59 11.91 -1.81
N ILE A 14 -7.10 10.86 -2.48
CA ILE A 14 -5.86 10.91 -3.26
C ILE A 14 -6.21 11.18 -4.74
N CYS A 15 -5.96 12.41 -5.19
CA CYS A 15 -6.27 12.86 -6.55
C CYS A 15 -5.01 13.00 -7.43
N SER A 16 -3.84 13.11 -6.80
CA SER A 16 -2.54 13.26 -7.47
C SER A 16 -1.47 12.35 -6.84
N VAL A 17 -0.34 12.22 -7.53
CA VAL A 17 0.84 11.52 -6.97
C VAL A 17 1.40 12.29 -5.78
N ASP A 18 1.27 13.62 -5.76
CA ASP A 18 1.75 14.42 -4.64
C ASP A 18 0.86 14.24 -3.39
N ASP A 19 -0.46 14.06 -3.56
CA ASP A 19 -1.34 13.66 -2.44
C ASP A 19 -0.92 12.31 -1.86
N LEU A 20 -0.55 11.36 -2.74
CA LEU A 20 -0.06 10.05 -2.35
C LEU A 20 1.28 10.15 -1.60
N ARG A 21 2.20 10.99 -2.06
CA ARG A 21 3.48 11.25 -1.38
C ARG A 21 3.28 11.89 -0.01
N ASN A 22 2.39 12.87 0.07
CA ASN A 22 2.09 13.58 1.33
C ASN A 22 1.40 12.67 2.35
N THR A 23 0.54 11.75 1.87
CA THR A 23 -0.14 10.79 2.75
C THR A 23 0.75 9.61 3.13
N GLY A 24 1.60 9.16 2.22
CA GLY A 24 2.39 7.93 2.35
C GLY A 24 1.62 6.69 1.90
N GLU A 25 2.32 5.76 1.27
CA GLU A 25 1.76 4.55 0.67
C GLU A 25 1.08 3.64 1.70
N ILE A 26 1.65 3.50 2.90
CA ILE A 26 1.09 2.63 3.95
C ILE A 26 -0.18 3.23 4.53
N ALA A 27 -0.19 4.53 4.81
CA ALA A 27 -1.38 5.20 5.33
C ALA A 27 -2.51 5.21 4.29
N THR A 28 -2.19 5.45 3.01
CA THR A 28 -3.17 5.31 1.92
C THR A 28 -3.68 3.88 1.81
N PHE A 29 -2.81 2.88 1.93
CA PHE A 29 -3.19 1.47 1.90
C PHE A 29 -4.16 1.10 3.04
N ILE A 30 -3.90 1.60 4.26
CA ILE A 30 -4.80 1.45 5.41
C ILE A 30 -6.16 2.08 5.12
N LYS A 31 -6.20 3.34 4.68
CA LYS A 31 -7.47 4.03 4.34
C LYS A 31 -8.29 3.27 3.32
N LEU A 32 -7.64 2.67 2.31
CA LEU A 32 -8.33 1.85 1.31
C LEU A 32 -8.98 0.62 1.97
N ILE A 33 -8.26 -0.08 2.85
CA ILE A 33 -8.78 -1.25 3.56
C ILE A 33 -9.94 -0.88 4.49
N GLU A 34 -9.86 0.25 5.18
CA GLU A 34 -10.92 0.75 6.06
C GLU A 34 -12.24 1.00 5.31
N ILE A 35 -12.17 1.40 4.03
CA ILE A 35 -13.35 1.56 3.17
C ILE A 35 -13.78 0.26 2.46
N GLY A 36 -13.23 -0.89 2.86
CA GLY A 36 -13.60 -2.22 2.36
C GLY A 36 -12.93 -2.64 1.06
N ILE A 37 -11.87 -1.96 0.63
CA ILE A 37 -11.07 -2.42 -0.51
C ILE A 37 -10.17 -3.58 -0.09
N ASP A 38 -10.10 -4.60 -0.95
CA ASP A 38 -9.22 -5.73 -0.71
C ASP A 38 -7.73 -5.33 -0.77
N GLY A 39 -7.02 -5.61 0.32
CA GLY A 39 -5.66 -5.17 0.59
C GLY A 39 -4.62 -6.17 0.10
N SER A 40 -4.49 -6.34 -1.21
CA SER A 40 -3.47 -7.24 -1.78
C SER A 40 -2.05 -6.67 -1.66
N ASP A 41 -1.05 -7.54 -1.51
CA ASP A 41 0.39 -7.17 -1.53
C ASP A 41 0.74 -6.36 -2.78
N GLN A 42 0.16 -6.75 -3.92
CA GLN A 42 0.39 -6.08 -5.21
C GLN A 42 -0.10 -4.63 -5.20
N LEU A 43 -1.19 -4.33 -4.48
CA LEU A 43 -1.69 -2.96 -4.31
C LEU A 43 -0.68 -2.13 -3.50
N LEU A 44 -0.17 -2.64 -2.39
CA LEU A 44 0.86 -1.94 -1.59
C LEU A 44 2.11 -1.65 -2.43
N PHE A 45 2.61 -2.64 -3.18
CA PHE A 45 3.78 -2.44 -4.04
C PHE A 45 3.53 -1.41 -5.13
N ARG A 46 2.32 -1.36 -5.69
CA ARG A 46 1.93 -0.36 -6.69
C ARG A 46 1.90 1.06 -6.12
N LEU A 47 1.43 1.23 -4.88
CA LEU A 47 1.45 2.54 -4.21
C LEU A 47 2.89 3.01 -3.98
N HIS A 48 3.74 2.14 -3.45
CA HIS A 48 5.17 2.43 -3.26
C HIS A 48 5.86 2.74 -4.59
N GLY A 49 5.62 1.92 -5.62
CA GLY A 49 6.17 2.14 -6.97
C GLY A 49 5.73 3.47 -7.59
N ALA A 50 4.49 3.91 -7.35
CA ALA A 50 3.98 5.19 -7.83
C ALA A 50 4.70 6.38 -7.19
N ILE A 51 4.96 6.33 -5.87
CA ILE A 51 5.68 7.37 -5.13
C ILE A 51 7.13 7.51 -5.65
N HIS A 52 7.80 6.37 -5.82
CA HIS A 52 9.23 6.30 -6.16
C HIS A 52 9.52 6.23 -7.67
N SER A 53 8.49 6.29 -8.52
CA SER A 53 8.62 6.11 -9.97
C SER A 53 9.35 4.80 -10.35
N GLN A 54 9.10 3.73 -9.60
CA GLN A 54 9.72 2.42 -9.80
C GLN A 54 8.69 1.38 -10.26
N ASN A 55 9.12 0.47 -11.13
CA ASN A 55 8.31 -0.67 -11.53
C ASN A 55 8.29 -1.73 -10.41
N ILE A 56 7.12 -2.21 -10.02
CA ILE A 56 6.99 -3.25 -8.97
C ILE A 56 7.75 -4.55 -9.27
N TYR A 57 8.01 -4.83 -10.56
CA TYR A 57 8.77 -6.00 -10.99
C TYR A 57 10.28 -5.84 -10.76
N SER A 58 10.77 -4.62 -10.56
CA SER A 58 12.17 -4.36 -10.23
C SER A 58 12.44 -4.40 -8.71
N PHE A 59 11.43 -4.62 -7.88
CA PHE A 59 11.62 -4.73 -6.44
C PHE A 59 12.27 -6.07 -6.10
N SER A 60 13.36 -6.03 -5.34
CA SER A 60 13.94 -7.22 -4.72
C SER A 60 12.94 -7.88 -3.76
N HIS A 61 13.14 -9.17 -3.52
CA HIS A 61 12.35 -9.91 -2.54
C HIS A 61 12.43 -9.26 -1.15
N GLU A 62 13.63 -8.86 -0.73
CA GLU A 62 13.87 -8.17 0.55
C GLU A 62 13.08 -6.87 0.66
N LYS A 63 13.06 -6.04 -0.39
CA LYS A 63 12.30 -4.79 -0.40
C LYS A 63 10.79 -5.04 -0.28
N LYS A 64 10.28 -6.07 -0.95
CA LYS A 64 8.87 -6.48 -0.83
C LYS A 64 8.55 -6.93 0.59
N MET A 65 9.40 -7.75 1.21
CA MET A 65 9.21 -8.23 2.58
C MET A 65 9.25 -7.08 3.60
N ALA A 66 10.19 -6.14 3.45
CA ALA A 66 10.28 -4.97 4.31
C ALA A 66 8.99 -4.14 4.27
N LEU A 67 8.45 -3.87 3.06
CA LEU A 67 7.19 -3.14 2.89
C LEU A 67 6.01 -3.85 3.55
N LEU A 68 5.91 -5.18 3.38
CA LEU A 68 4.84 -5.96 4.02
C LEU A 68 4.97 -5.96 5.53
N GLN A 69 6.19 -6.06 6.07
CA GLN A 69 6.44 -5.99 7.52
C GLN A 69 6.05 -4.62 8.08
N GLU A 70 6.43 -3.54 7.40
CA GLU A 70 6.10 -2.17 7.82
C GLU A 70 4.59 -1.94 7.80
N ALA A 71 3.91 -2.34 6.73
CA ALA A 71 2.46 -2.26 6.64
C ALA A 71 1.76 -3.12 7.71
N ASN A 72 2.33 -4.29 8.03
CA ASN A 72 1.80 -5.16 9.08
C ASN A 72 1.91 -4.53 10.49
N GLN A 73 3.02 -3.83 10.77
CA GLN A 73 3.17 -3.06 12.01
C GLN A 73 2.19 -1.88 12.06
N ALA A 74 1.98 -1.20 10.93
CA ALA A 74 1.05 -0.09 10.85
C ALA A 74 -0.40 -0.57 11.07
N PHE A 75 -0.80 -1.72 10.53
CA PHE A 75 -2.11 -2.33 10.81
C PHE A 75 -2.32 -2.62 12.29
N TYR A 76 -1.31 -3.19 12.95
CA TYR A 76 -1.38 -3.48 14.38
C TYR A 76 -1.65 -2.20 15.19
N LYS A 77 -0.99 -1.08 14.84
CA LYS A 77 -1.18 0.21 15.51
C LYS A 77 -2.59 0.79 15.35
N VAL A 78 -3.25 0.53 14.22
CA VAL A 78 -4.62 1.01 13.96
C VAL A 78 -5.71 -0.01 14.32
N GLY A 79 -5.35 -1.11 15.01
CA GLY A 79 -6.30 -2.13 15.45
C GLY A 79 -6.80 -3.06 14.33
N LEU A 80 -6.20 -3.02 13.14
CA LEU A 80 -6.51 -3.94 12.05
C LEU A 80 -5.73 -5.26 12.27
N ARG A 81 -6.46 -6.38 12.31
CA ARG A 81 -5.85 -7.73 12.45
C ARG A 81 -4.96 -8.04 11.25
N HIS A 82 -3.84 -8.73 11.51
CA HIS A 82 -2.85 -9.15 10.52
C HIS A 82 -3.48 -9.73 9.25
N ARG A 83 -3.23 -9.07 8.11
CA ARG A 83 -3.74 -9.51 6.80
C ARG A 83 -2.69 -10.16 5.90
N PHE A 84 -1.42 -9.93 6.16
CA PHE A 84 -0.35 -10.53 5.37
C PHE A 84 0.09 -11.88 5.95
N ARG A 85 0.20 -12.90 5.09
CA ARG A 85 0.93 -14.13 5.43
C ARG A 85 2.43 -13.85 5.29
N LEU A 86 3.00 -13.20 6.31
CA LEU A 86 4.44 -13.04 6.39
C LEU A 86 5.09 -14.40 6.68
N PRO A 87 6.18 -14.78 6.00
CA PRO A 87 6.96 -15.94 6.42
C PRO A 87 7.43 -15.71 7.85
N LYS A 88 7.29 -16.72 8.71
CA LYS A 88 7.91 -16.72 10.03
C LYS A 88 9.41 -16.68 9.80
N VAL A 89 10.06 -15.63 10.29
CA VAL A 89 11.51 -15.57 10.45
C VAL A 89 11.93 -16.60 11.50
#